data_AF-A0A813L7A7-F1
#
_entry.id   AF-A0A813L7A7-F1
#
_cell.length_a   1.000
_cell.length_b   1.000
_cell.length_c   1.000
_cell.angle_alpha   90.00
_cell.angle_beta   90.00
_cell.angle_gamma   90.00
#
_symmetry.space_group_name_H-M   'P 1'
#
loop_
_entity.id
_entity.type
_entity.pdbx_description
1 polymer ?
#
loop_
_entity_poly.entity_id
_entity_poly.type
_entity_poly.pdbx_seq_one_letter_code
_entity_poly.pdbx_strand_id
1 'polypeptide(L)'
;MTTYHVPSAQFCCSGTKQLKVVIALYDNDILMRQVPCKLLSRSAEIVRNTVFPEIQSNIMMIDKLLRVVFDHDGIKFVNADYAINDEIVRRVGNLFYTRRFAELLLREVLIYNGKMKSVMQRIAIQVASQGCEIANLLPVNGKSWWPMVEDVFASPAVQALRYVLLAELETHTEYTSISIDATLRICLSILGQSAKKDTASAYSAGDSVKRVLSVKGRTGAVLAMIPMSAETSEVVTKALSDNMSVIAKQQVKFVFCDNASPKLLTHLSTIFPVLETLALDPVHLPIVYEYSTWRKRTPGSIFLRTIMAKFNKRDNTRTANSWGPFYCGDSTDKLDKAESIMRQKILDRSMSSTRATTIQNALKGDQPWYTIIDYIESLAALVALYPSEVTRIAPGPNKQVYRILWSAAAIDRIEWMFNNMRIRHSMAASECTLLPSGTASNEALHAELNRCFRSTQSIHQSTIRLKLQILCFAKLVSHTSAMYRPTIKQMASSHVLARSLVCQYGPQSHGVSGAMSFQLIAI
;
A
#
# COMPACT_ATOMS: atom_id res chain seq x y z
N MET A 1 25.35 -42.44 46.12
CA MET A 1 24.98 -41.10 45.59
C MET A 1 26.17 -40.32 45.02
N THR A 2 27.42 -40.60 45.41
CA THR A 2 28.61 -39.85 44.96
C THR A 2 29.09 -40.17 43.54
N THR A 3 28.73 -41.32 42.97
CA THR A 3 29.18 -41.73 41.61
C THR A 3 28.45 -41.01 40.47
N TYR A 4 27.22 -40.54 40.71
CA TYR A 4 26.37 -39.91 39.68
C TYR A 4 26.19 -38.40 39.86
N HIS A 5 26.69 -37.83 40.96
CA HIS A 5 26.59 -36.39 41.29
C HIS A 5 27.98 -35.76 41.46
N VAL A 6 28.88 -35.99 40.50
CA VAL A 6 30.15 -35.24 40.41
C VAL A 6 29.91 -33.87 39.77
N PRO A 7 30.67 -32.80 40.10
CA PRO A 7 30.47 -31.46 39.52
C PRO A 7 30.53 -31.45 37.98
N SER A 8 31.37 -32.30 37.39
CA SER A 8 31.44 -32.52 35.94
C SER A 8 30.20 -33.22 35.35
N ALA A 9 29.38 -33.86 36.19
CA ALA A 9 28.12 -34.55 35.84
C ALA A 9 26.86 -33.79 36.28
N GLN A 10 26.98 -32.60 36.88
CA GLN A 10 25.86 -31.67 37.08
C GLN A 10 25.46 -31.04 35.72
N PHE A 11 25.01 -31.87 34.78
CA PHE A 11 24.63 -31.47 33.41
C PHE A 11 23.24 -30.82 33.34
N CYS A 12 22.48 -30.82 34.43
CA CYS A 12 21.12 -30.32 34.44
C CYS A 12 21.03 -28.96 35.13
N CYS A 13 20.93 -27.91 34.33
CA CYS A 13 20.14 -26.75 34.70
C CYS A 13 18.69 -27.24 34.81
N SER A 14 18.26 -27.74 35.97
CA SER A 14 16.94 -28.38 36.10
C SER A 14 15.84 -27.40 35.68
N GLY A 15 15.27 -27.59 34.49
CA GLY A 15 14.35 -26.63 33.90
C GLY A 15 13.70 -27.10 32.61
N THR A 16 12.46 -26.70 32.42
CA THR A 16 11.67 -26.91 31.21
C THR A 16 12.30 -26.26 29.98
N LYS A 17 13.16 -25.24 30.13
CA LYS A 17 13.87 -24.60 29.02
C LYS A 17 14.99 -25.45 28.45
N GLN A 18 15.76 -26.15 29.29
CA GLN A 18 16.79 -27.07 28.80
C GLN A 18 16.15 -28.21 28.00
N LEU A 19 15.00 -28.73 28.44
CA LEU A 19 14.27 -29.74 27.68
C LEU A 19 13.84 -29.24 26.29
N LYS A 20 13.43 -27.97 26.17
CA LYS A 20 13.14 -27.36 24.86
C LYS A 20 14.37 -27.30 23.96
N VAL A 21 15.54 -27.01 24.52
CA VAL A 21 16.82 -27.04 23.78
C VAL A 21 17.12 -28.45 23.30
N VAL A 22 16.97 -29.46 24.15
CA VAL A 22 17.16 -30.88 23.78
C VAL A 22 16.24 -31.29 22.64
N ILE A 23 14.95 -30.92 22.69
CA ILE A 23 13.99 -31.21 21.61
C ILE A 23 14.41 -30.49 20.32
N ALA A 24 14.78 -29.21 20.40
CA ALA A 24 15.21 -28.46 19.23
C ALA A 24 16.47 -29.04 18.58
N LEU A 25 17.44 -29.49 19.40
CA LEU A 25 18.65 -30.18 18.92
C LEU A 25 18.33 -31.52 18.26
N TYR A 26 17.42 -32.30 18.85
CA TYR A 26 16.95 -33.55 18.25
C TYR A 26 16.36 -33.29 16.87
N ASP A 27 15.42 -32.34 16.75
CA ASP A 27 14.78 -31.99 15.49
C ASP A 27 15.80 -31.47 14.46
N ASN A 28 16.78 -30.67 14.89
CA ASN A 28 17.85 -30.18 14.03
C ASN A 28 18.70 -31.34 13.47
N ASP A 29 19.13 -32.27 14.32
CA ASP A 29 19.91 -33.43 13.89
C ASP A 29 19.13 -34.27 12.87
N ILE A 30 17.82 -34.51 13.12
CA ILE A 30 16.95 -35.22 12.18
C ILE A 30 16.82 -34.46 10.84
N LEU A 31 16.61 -33.14 10.87
CA LEU A 31 16.54 -32.31 9.65
C LEU A 31 17.86 -32.32 8.86
N MET A 32 18.98 -32.38 9.55
CA MET A 32 20.32 -32.50 8.98
C MET A 32 20.69 -33.95 8.59
N ARG A 33 19.77 -34.92 8.78
CA ARG A 33 19.98 -36.35 8.53
C ARG A 33 21.14 -36.95 9.33
N GLN A 34 21.34 -36.46 10.54
CA GLN A 34 22.33 -36.94 11.50
C GLN A 34 21.65 -37.78 12.59
N VAL A 35 22.40 -38.72 13.19
CA VAL A 35 21.91 -39.49 14.35
C VAL A 35 21.97 -38.58 15.58
N PRO A 36 20.85 -38.31 16.27
CA PRO A 36 20.86 -37.48 17.45
C PRO A 36 21.78 -38.02 18.52
N CYS A 37 22.76 -37.23 18.96
CA CYS A 37 23.74 -37.66 19.94
C CYS A 37 24.13 -36.55 20.91
N LYS A 38 24.50 -36.95 22.14
CA LYS A 38 24.99 -36.05 23.20
C LYS A 38 24.07 -34.86 23.49
N LEU A 39 22.75 -35.00 23.30
CA LEU A 39 21.79 -33.89 23.35
C LEU A 39 21.79 -33.13 24.68
N LEU A 40 21.89 -33.86 25.81
CA LEU A 40 21.97 -33.22 27.13
C LEU A 40 23.25 -32.39 27.28
N SER A 41 24.40 -32.93 26.86
CA SER A 41 25.69 -32.22 26.91
C SER A 41 25.68 -30.97 26.01
N ARG A 42 25.24 -31.11 24.75
CA ARG A 42 25.10 -29.99 23.80
C ARG A 42 24.13 -28.93 24.31
N SER A 43 23.00 -29.34 24.88
CA SER A 43 22.04 -28.39 25.45
C SER A 43 22.65 -27.57 26.60
N ALA A 44 23.41 -28.22 27.49
CA ALA A 44 24.08 -27.55 28.61
C ALA A 44 25.20 -26.63 28.14
N GLU A 45 25.92 -27.00 27.08
CA GLU A 45 26.93 -26.16 26.44
C GLU A 45 26.32 -24.91 25.81
N ILE A 46 25.24 -25.03 25.04
CA ILE A 46 24.53 -23.89 24.44
C ILE A 46 24.06 -22.92 25.52
N VAL A 47 23.44 -23.42 26.59
CA VAL A 47 22.96 -22.57 27.69
C VAL A 47 24.14 -21.88 28.38
N ARG A 48 25.22 -22.59 28.73
CA ARG A 48 26.40 -21.98 29.36
C ARG A 48 27.08 -20.91 28.49
N ASN A 49 27.22 -21.17 27.19
CA ASN A 49 27.89 -20.26 26.27
C ASN A 49 27.07 -19.00 25.96
N THR A 50 25.75 -19.04 26.15
CA THR A 50 24.87 -17.91 25.83
C THR A 50 24.42 -17.11 27.05
N VAL A 51 24.37 -17.74 28.23
CA VAL A 51 23.87 -17.10 29.45
C VAL A 51 24.97 -16.29 30.11
N PHE A 52 24.91 -14.98 29.91
CA PHE A 52 25.78 -14.02 30.56
C PHE A 52 24.96 -12.98 31.35
N PRO A 53 25.36 -12.60 32.58
CA PRO A 53 26.37 -13.27 33.41
C PRO A 53 25.91 -14.68 33.83
N GLU A 54 26.87 -15.53 34.18
CA GLU A 54 26.61 -16.93 34.55
C GLU A 54 25.64 -17.03 35.75
N ILE A 55 24.78 -18.05 35.72
CA ILE A 55 23.86 -18.36 36.82
C ILE A 55 24.54 -19.34 37.77
N GLN A 56 24.44 -19.09 39.08
CA GLN A 56 25.00 -19.97 40.09
C GLN A 56 24.38 -21.37 40.02
N SER A 57 25.22 -22.40 40.06
CA SER A 57 24.84 -23.81 39.85
C SER A 57 23.97 -24.41 40.97
N ASN A 58 23.85 -23.73 42.11
CA ASN A 58 23.07 -24.15 43.28
C ASN A 58 21.63 -23.63 43.29
N ILE A 59 21.20 -22.88 42.26
CA ILE A 59 19.86 -22.28 42.22
C ILE A 59 18.80 -23.26 41.71
N MET A 60 17.82 -23.55 42.58
CA MET A 60 16.57 -24.21 42.21
C MET A 60 15.69 -23.24 41.39
N MET A 61 15.05 -23.71 40.31
CA MET A 61 14.22 -22.90 39.39
C MET A 61 14.95 -21.98 38.40
N ILE A 62 16.06 -22.44 37.81
CA ILE A 62 16.84 -21.69 36.81
C ILE A 62 16.02 -21.15 35.62
N ASP A 63 14.91 -21.80 35.27
CA ASP A 63 13.99 -21.33 34.23
C ASP A 63 13.54 -19.88 34.43
N LYS A 64 13.31 -19.44 35.68
CA LYS A 64 12.90 -18.06 35.98
C LYS A 64 14.00 -17.04 35.70
N LEU A 65 15.25 -17.49 35.69
CA LEU A 65 16.46 -16.68 35.49
C LEU A 65 16.95 -16.69 34.04
N LEU A 66 16.30 -17.43 33.15
CA LEU A 66 16.67 -17.50 31.73
C LEU A 66 15.67 -16.74 30.86
N ARG A 67 16.12 -16.07 29.79
CA ARG A 67 15.26 -15.51 28.75
C ARG A 67 15.72 -15.97 27.38
N VAL A 68 14.78 -16.27 26.51
CA VAL A 68 15.06 -16.60 25.11
C VAL A 68 15.11 -15.28 24.34
N VAL A 69 16.24 -15.00 23.71
CA VAL A 69 16.48 -13.81 22.90
C VAL A 69 16.67 -14.24 21.45
N PHE A 70 15.95 -13.58 20.54
CA PHE A 70 16.14 -13.72 19.11
C PHE A 70 17.17 -12.70 18.62
N ASP A 71 18.20 -13.19 17.94
CA ASP A 71 19.26 -12.40 17.35
C ASP A 71 19.39 -12.70 15.85
N HIS A 72 20.10 -11.86 15.11
CA HIS A 72 20.36 -12.08 13.67
C HIS A 72 21.10 -13.41 13.44
N ASP A 73 22.04 -13.75 14.32
CA ASP A 73 22.88 -14.95 14.20
C ASP A 73 22.17 -16.20 14.77
N GLY A 74 21.05 -16.02 15.46
CA GLY A 74 20.22 -17.11 15.94
C GLY A 74 19.60 -16.89 17.31
N ILE A 75 19.18 -17.97 17.94
CA ILE A 75 18.45 -17.94 19.21
C ILE A 75 19.45 -18.16 20.35
N LYS A 76 19.36 -17.33 21.39
CA LYS A 76 20.26 -17.36 22.55
C LYS A 76 19.45 -17.43 23.84
N PHE A 77 20.02 -18.04 24.86
CA PHE A 77 19.51 -17.93 26.23
C PHE A 77 20.37 -16.93 26.97
N VAL A 78 19.76 -15.93 27.59
CA VAL A 78 20.48 -14.94 28.38
C VAL A 78 19.97 -14.92 29.80
N ASN A 79 20.76 -14.37 30.72
CA ASN A 79 20.33 -14.13 32.08
C ASN A 79 19.16 -13.14 32.09
N ALA A 80 18.13 -13.39 32.91
CA ALA A 80 16.94 -12.57 33.00
C ALA A 80 17.25 -11.15 33.49
N ASP A 81 18.14 -11.01 34.48
CA ASP A 81 18.49 -9.70 35.01
C ASP A 81 19.28 -8.90 33.98
N TYR A 82 20.12 -9.57 33.19
CA TYR A 82 20.80 -8.97 32.05
C TYR A 82 19.81 -8.54 30.96
N ALA A 83 18.91 -9.42 30.52
CA ALA A 83 17.93 -9.12 29.47
C ALA A 83 16.91 -8.03 29.85
N ILE A 84 16.66 -7.84 31.14
CA ILE A 84 15.71 -6.85 31.66
C ILE A 84 16.37 -5.49 31.85
N ASN A 85 17.65 -5.46 32.23
CA ASN A 85 18.36 -4.22 32.56
C ASN A 85 19.28 -3.71 31.44
N ASP A 86 19.55 -4.52 30.42
CA ASP A 86 20.41 -4.15 29.29
C ASP A 86 19.57 -3.52 28.15
N GLU A 87 19.96 -2.31 27.72
CA GLU A 87 19.33 -1.57 26.61
C GLU A 87 19.43 -2.27 25.24
N ILE A 88 20.25 -3.31 25.12
CA ILE A 88 20.51 -4.01 23.85
C ILE A 88 19.32 -4.88 23.41
N VAL A 89 18.39 -5.22 24.30
CA VAL A 89 17.30 -6.18 24.04
C VAL A 89 15.92 -5.56 24.25
N ARG A 90 15.04 -5.67 23.25
CA ARG A 90 13.63 -5.25 23.34
C ARG A 90 12.75 -6.41 23.77
N ARG A 91 11.70 -6.11 24.53
CA ARG A 91 10.73 -7.09 25.04
C ARG A 91 9.34 -6.83 24.46
N VAL A 92 8.72 -7.89 23.94
CA VAL A 92 7.31 -7.89 23.53
C VAL A 92 6.60 -9.10 24.14
N GLY A 93 5.77 -8.84 25.15
CA GLY A 93 5.15 -9.89 25.96
C GLY A 93 6.20 -10.73 26.68
N ASN A 94 6.39 -11.98 26.26
CA ASN A 94 7.40 -12.90 26.79
C ASN A 94 8.56 -13.17 25.82
N LEU A 95 8.58 -12.49 24.68
CA LEU A 95 9.63 -12.60 23.66
C LEU A 95 10.62 -11.46 23.82
N PHE A 96 11.89 -11.77 23.61
CA PHE A 96 12.98 -10.82 23.66
C PHE A 96 13.75 -10.89 22.35
N TYR A 97 14.22 -9.76 21.84
CA TYR A 97 15.03 -9.73 20.62
C TYR A 97 16.01 -8.55 20.58
N THR A 98 17.10 -8.75 19.86
CA THR A 98 18.14 -7.73 19.67
C THR A 98 17.74 -6.75 18.58
N ARG A 99 18.44 -5.61 18.52
CA ARG A 99 18.36 -4.67 17.40
C ARG A 99 18.64 -5.36 16.04
N ARG A 100 19.64 -6.23 15.95
CA ARG A 100 19.99 -6.91 14.69
C ARG A 100 18.86 -7.84 14.21
N PHE A 101 18.15 -8.48 15.14
CA PHE A 101 16.94 -9.22 14.79
C PHE A 101 15.80 -8.31 14.33
N ALA A 102 15.61 -7.16 14.98
CA ALA A 102 14.62 -6.16 14.56
C ALA A 102 14.86 -5.67 13.12
N GLU A 103 16.12 -5.39 12.76
CA GLU A 103 16.52 -5.01 11.40
C GLU A 103 16.24 -6.13 10.38
N LEU A 104 16.57 -7.38 10.72
CA LEU A 104 16.23 -8.55 9.91
C LEU A 104 14.71 -8.66 9.72
N LEU A 105 13.94 -8.56 10.81
CA LEU A 105 12.48 -8.65 10.77
C LEU A 105 11.87 -7.53 9.91
N LEU A 106 12.32 -6.29 10.08
CA LEU A 106 11.90 -5.15 9.28
C LEU A 106 12.10 -5.43 7.79
N ARG A 107 13.30 -5.87 7.41
CA ARG A 107 13.66 -6.15 6.00
C ARG A 107 12.76 -7.22 5.40
N GLU A 108 12.65 -8.38 6.06
CA GLU A 108 11.86 -9.49 5.54
C GLU A 108 10.37 -9.13 5.48
N VAL A 109 9.84 -8.41 6.48
CA VAL A 109 8.44 -7.95 6.49
C VAL A 109 8.15 -7.02 5.31
N LEU A 110 9.05 -6.08 4.99
CA LEU A 110 8.89 -5.17 3.86
C LEU A 110 8.97 -5.92 2.52
N ILE A 111 9.97 -6.78 2.33
CA ILE A 111 10.15 -7.56 1.08
C ILE A 111 8.94 -8.45 0.80
N TYR A 112 8.41 -9.10 1.85
CA TYR A 112 7.28 -10.02 1.72
C TYR A 112 5.92 -9.35 1.98
N ASN A 113 5.85 -8.02 2.01
CA ASN A 113 4.59 -7.28 2.09
C ASN A 113 3.71 -7.72 3.29
N GLY A 114 4.33 -8.02 4.43
CA GLY A 114 3.64 -8.49 5.64
C GLY A 114 3.05 -9.91 5.53
N LYS A 115 3.47 -10.73 4.56
CA LYS A 115 3.09 -12.15 4.47
C LYS A 115 3.89 -12.98 5.48
N MET A 116 3.41 -13.00 6.72
CA MET A 116 4.16 -13.59 7.85
C MET A 116 4.61 -15.03 7.63
N LYS A 117 3.85 -15.89 6.94
CA LYS A 117 4.32 -17.25 6.63
C LYS A 117 5.63 -17.25 5.83
N SER A 118 5.76 -16.37 4.84
CA SER A 118 6.98 -16.23 4.04
C SER A 118 8.11 -15.60 4.85
N VAL A 119 7.81 -14.57 5.65
CA VAL A 119 8.78 -13.92 6.56
C VAL A 119 9.39 -14.95 7.53
N MET A 120 8.54 -15.72 8.21
CA MET A 120 8.95 -16.75 9.17
C MET A 120 9.85 -17.81 8.53
N GLN A 121 9.48 -18.29 7.34
CA GLN A 121 10.29 -19.27 6.61
C GLN A 121 11.67 -18.71 6.24
N ARG A 122 11.75 -17.44 5.83
CA ARG A 122 13.02 -16.80 5.45
C ARG A 122 13.91 -16.53 6.64
N ILE A 123 13.34 -16.07 7.77
CA ILE A 123 14.10 -15.89 9.01
C ILE A 123 14.60 -17.24 9.52
N ALA A 124 13.78 -18.31 9.48
CA ALA A 124 14.22 -19.64 9.87
C ALA A 124 15.39 -20.15 9.01
N ILE A 125 15.34 -19.97 7.69
CA ILE A 125 16.44 -20.31 6.78
C ILE A 125 17.70 -19.51 7.13
N GLN A 126 17.57 -18.20 7.34
CA GLN A 126 18.69 -17.32 7.69
C GLN A 126 19.36 -17.79 8.99
N VAL A 127 18.58 -17.98 10.05
CA VAL A 127 19.08 -18.41 11.36
C VAL A 127 19.74 -19.79 11.28
N ALA A 128 19.13 -20.75 10.58
CA ALA A 128 19.74 -22.07 10.39
C ALA A 128 21.05 -21.99 9.60
N SER A 129 21.14 -21.11 8.58
CA SER A 129 22.36 -20.93 7.78
C SER A 129 23.53 -20.32 8.56
N GLN A 130 23.26 -19.65 9.69
CA GLN A 130 24.28 -19.15 10.61
C GLN A 130 24.78 -20.23 11.59
N GLY A 131 24.33 -21.48 11.44
CA GLY A 131 24.73 -22.59 12.30
C GLY A 131 23.96 -22.67 13.63
N CYS A 132 22.84 -21.95 13.77
CA CYS A 132 22.01 -22.01 14.96
C CYS A 132 21.26 -23.36 15.05
N GLU A 133 21.80 -24.30 15.82
CA GLU A 133 21.25 -25.65 16.00
C GLU A 133 19.87 -25.68 16.70
N ILE A 134 19.46 -24.57 17.30
CA ILE A 134 18.18 -24.45 18.03
C ILE A 134 17.18 -23.55 17.31
N ALA A 135 17.33 -23.33 15.99
CA ALA A 135 16.46 -22.49 15.17
C ALA A 135 14.96 -22.84 15.29
N ASN A 136 14.64 -24.11 15.59
CA ASN A 136 13.26 -24.58 15.79
C ASN A 136 12.57 -23.99 17.03
N LEU A 137 13.28 -23.25 17.89
CA LEU A 137 12.66 -22.47 18.98
C LEU A 137 12.02 -21.14 18.49
N LEU A 138 12.17 -20.77 17.22
CA LEU A 138 11.43 -19.65 16.64
C LEU A 138 9.91 -19.87 16.76
N PRO A 139 9.10 -18.82 16.97
CA PRO A 139 7.66 -18.99 17.09
C PRO A 139 7.05 -19.52 15.79
N VAL A 140 6.29 -20.61 15.87
CA VAL A 140 5.65 -21.24 14.69
C VAL A 140 4.32 -20.60 14.29
N ASN A 141 3.73 -19.78 15.16
CA ASN A 141 2.44 -19.15 14.94
C ASN A 141 2.61 -17.64 14.67
N GLY A 142 1.88 -17.10 13.68
CA GLY A 142 1.97 -15.69 13.28
C GLY A 142 1.49 -14.66 14.33
N LYS A 143 0.59 -15.03 15.25
CA LYS A 143 0.16 -14.19 16.39
C LYS A 143 1.32 -13.82 17.30
N SER A 144 2.35 -14.66 17.42
CA SER A 144 3.55 -14.35 18.20
C SER A 144 4.46 -13.33 17.50
N TRP A 145 4.36 -13.21 16.17
CA TRP A 145 5.20 -12.30 15.39
C TRP A 145 4.63 -10.90 15.25
N TRP A 146 3.31 -10.76 15.09
CA TRP A 146 2.67 -9.46 14.91
C TRP A 146 3.01 -8.42 15.99
N PRO A 147 3.07 -8.77 17.29
CA PRO A 147 3.51 -7.84 18.31
C PRO A 147 4.95 -7.35 18.10
N MET A 148 5.88 -8.21 17.67
CA MET A 148 7.26 -7.79 17.35
C MET A 148 7.28 -6.88 16.12
N VAL A 149 6.48 -7.20 15.10
CA VAL A 149 6.35 -6.35 13.91
C VAL A 149 5.79 -4.97 14.28
N GLU A 150 4.77 -4.93 15.14
CA GLU A 150 4.18 -3.69 15.64
C GLU A 150 5.22 -2.86 16.39
N ASP A 151 5.94 -3.46 17.32
CA ASP A 151 7.00 -2.77 18.08
C ASP A 151 8.13 -2.23 17.19
N VAL A 152 8.60 -3.03 16.22
CA VAL A 152 9.62 -2.61 15.25
C VAL A 152 9.14 -1.45 14.40
N PHE A 153 7.91 -1.53 13.85
CA PHE A 153 7.39 -0.46 13.01
C PHE A 153 6.99 0.79 13.80
N ALA A 154 6.63 0.65 15.09
CA ALA A 154 6.38 1.78 15.99
C ALA A 154 7.67 2.42 16.54
N SER A 155 8.84 1.80 16.33
CA SER A 155 10.10 2.32 16.86
C SER A 155 10.44 3.73 16.33
N PRO A 156 11.06 4.59 17.16
CA PRO A 156 11.43 5.95 16.76
C PRO A 156 12.24 6.00 15.46
N ALA A 157 13.17 5.06 15.28
CA ALA A 157 14.02 5.01 14.09
C ALA A 157 13.24 4.70 12.80
N VAL A 158 12.26 3.77 12.83
CA VAL A 158 11.41 3.50 11.65
C VAL A 158 10.48 4.69 11.37
N GLN A 159 9.94 5.33 12.41
CA GLN A 159 9.12 6.53 12.24
C GLN A 159 9.92 7.71 11.71
N ALA A 160 11.14 7.95 12.20
CA ALA A 160 12.05 8.97 11.71
C ALA A 160 12.41 8.73 10.23
N LEU A 161 12.71 7.49 9.85
CA LEU A 161 12.95 7.16 8.45
C LEU A 161 11.71 7.44 7.59
N ARG A 162 10.52 7.03 8.02
CA ARG A 162 9.27 7.34 7.31
C ARG A 162 9.08 8.86 7.16
N TYR A 163 9.37 9.63 8.21
CA TYR A 163 9.31 11.10 8.18
C TYR A 163 10.26 11.68 7.12
N VAL A 164 11.52 11.24 7.08
CA VAL A 164 12.50 11.69 6.07
C VAL A 164 12.02 11.40 4.65
N LEU A 165 11.46 10.22 4.40
CA LEU A 165 10.93 9.87 3.07
C LEU A 165 9.75 10.76 2.66
N LEU A 166 8.84 11.06 3.59
CA LEU A 166 7.71 11.96 3.31
C LEU A 166 8.19 13.40 3.09
N ALA A 167 9.12 13.89 3.90
CA ALA A 167 9.74 15.20 3.72
C ALA A 167 10.44 15.31 2.36
N GLU A 168 11.11 14.25 1.88
CA GLU A 168 11.68 14.23 0.53
C GLU A 168 10.59 14.38 -0.54
N LEU A 169 9.43 13.72 -0.40
CA LEU A 169 8.30 13.92 -1.33
C LEU A 169 7.75 15.35 -1.27
N GLU A 170 7.67 15.94 -0.08
CA GLU A 170 7.27 17.35 0.10
C GLU A 170 8.24 18.30 -0.60
N THR A 171 9.55 18.13 -0.44
CA THR A 171 10.56 18.97 -1.11
C THR A 171 10.45 18.92 -2.64
N HIS A 172 10.01 17.77 -3.19
CA HIS A 172 9.79 17.59 -4.62
C HIS A 172 8.37 17.91 -5.09
N THR A 173 7.55 18.52 -4.23
CA THR A 173 6.17 18.94 -4.54
C THR A 173 5.30 17.79 -5.06
N GLU A 174 5.51 16.58 -4.53
CA GLU A 174 4.79 15.37 -4.94
C GLU A 174 3.27 15.49 -4.69
N TYR A 175 2.89 16.31 -3.71
CA TYR A 175 1.52 16.56 -3.28
C TYR A 175 0.77 17.58 -4.13
N THR A 176 1.42 18.30 -5.06
CA THR A 176 0.77 19.32 -5.91
C THR A 176 -0.50 18.79 -6.59
N SER A 177 -0.44 17.53 -7.01
CA SER A 177 -1.56 16.81 -7.58
C SER A 177 -1.66 15.46 -6.89
N ILE A 178 -2.82 15.16 -6.30
CA ILE A 178 -3.09 13.86 -5.69
C ILE A 178 -4.26 13.14 -6.38
N SER A 179 -4.24 11.81 -6.38
CA SER A 179 -5.38 10.99 -6.77
C SER A 179 -5.87 10.17 -5.58
N ILE A 180 -7.18 10.22 -5.34
CA ILE A 180 -7.85 9.55 -4.22
C ILE A 180 -8.89 8.57 -4.74
N ASP A 181 -8.95 7.40 -4.09
CA ASP A 181 -9.89 6.34 -4.44
C ASP A 181 -10.00 5.35 -3.27
N ALA A 182 -11.14 4.70 -3.08
CA ALA A 182 -11.38 3.81 -1.96
C ALA A 182 -11.71 2.38 -2.39
N THR A 183 -11.05 1.40 -1.76
CA THR A 183 -11.37 -0.01 -1.96
C THR A 183 -12.04 -0.62 -0.73
N LEU A 184 -13.02 -1.51 -0.94
CA LEU A 184 -13.74 -2.21 0.13
C LEU A 184 -13.32 -3.66 0.32
N ARG A 185 -12.73 -4.28 -0.71
CA ARG A 185 -12.65 -5.75 -0.81
C ARG A 185 -11.76 -6.36 0.27
N ILE A 186 -10.66 -5.71 0.63
CA ILE A 186 -9.76 -6.15 1.69
C ILE A 186 -10.34 -6.00 3.10
N CYS A 187 -11.40 -5.21 3.26
CA CYS A 187 -12.07 -5.00 4.53
C CYS A 187 -13.14 -6.07 4.83
N LEU A 188 -13.57 -6.85 3.83
CA LEU A 188 -14.61 -7.86 3.97
C LEU A 188 -14.21 -9.03 4.87
N SER A 189 -12.91 -9.23 5.12
CA SER A 189 -12.37 -10.27 5.99
C SER A 189 -12.14 -9.80 7.44
N ILE A 190 -12.53 -8.56 7.79
CA ILE A 190 -12.31 -8.04 9.14
C ILE A 190 -13.24 -8.75 10.14
N LEU A 191 -12.64 -9.39 11.13
CA LEU A 191 -13.35 -10.09 12.20
C LEU A 191 -14.19 -9.13 13.03
N GLY A 192 -15.45 -9.50 13.30
CA GLY A 192 -16.38 -8.74 14.13
C GLY A 192 -17.08 -7.58 13.41
N GLN A 193 -16.79 -7.36 12.12
CA GLN A 193 -17.51 -6.35 11.31
C GLN A 193 -18.55 -7.05 10.42
N SER A 194 -19.80 -6.59 10.48
CA SER A 194 -20.82 -7.05 9.55
C SER A 194 -20.61 -6.42 8.17
N ALA A 195 -20.65 -7.25 7.13
CA ALA A 195 -20.58 -6.78 5.74
C ALA A 195 -21.84 -6.01 5.31
N LYS A 196 -22.97 -6.26 5.99
CA LYS A 196 -24.25 -5.55 5.83
C LYS A 196 -24.47 -4.58 7.00
N LYS A 197 -25.45 -3.69 6.91
CA LYS A 197 -25.95 -2.91 8.06
C LYS A 197 -26.67 -3.85 9.05
N ASP A 198 -25.95 -4.80 9.64
CA ASP A 198 -26.48 -5.65 10.71
C ASP A 198 -26.10 -5.09 12.07
N THR A 199 -27.05 -5.17 13.00
CA THR A 199 -26.95 -4.76 14.40
C THR A 199 -25.99 -5.61 15.23
N ALA A 200 -25.49 -6.73 14.70
CA ALA A 200 -24.58 -7.66 15.37
C ALA A 200 -23.08 -7.34 15.18
N SER A 201 -22.73 -6.15 14.68
CA SER A 201 -21.32 -5.72 14.55
C SER A 201 -20.70 -5.47 15.93
N ALA A 202 -19.51 -6.03 16.18
CA ALA A 202 -18.72 -5.75 17.38
C ALA A 202 -18.13 -4.33 17.40
N TYR A 203 -18.20 -3.61 16.28
CA TYR A 203 -17.72 -2.23 16.13
C TYR A 203 -18.88 -1.28 15.85
N SER A 204 -18.79 -0.08 16.42
CA SER A 204 -19.68 1.03 16.08
C SER A 204 -19.57 1.41 14.61
N ALA A 205 -20.54 2.18 14.10
CA ALA A 205 -20.49 2.65 12.71
C ALA A 205 -19.24 3.49 12.43
N GLY A 206 -18.83 4.34 13.38
CA GLY A 206 -17.65 5.20 13.27
C GLY A 206 -16.33 4.41 13.35
N ASP A 207 -16.28 3.38 14.20
CA ASP A 207 -15.08 2.57 14.41
C ASP A 207 -14.90 1.47 13.35
N SER A 208 -15.93 1.19 12.56
CA SER A 208 -15.84 0.20 11.49
C SER A 208 -14.84 0.61 10.40
N VAL A 209 -14.14 -0.36 9.81
CA VAL A 209 -13.21 -0.13 8.70
C VAL A 209 -13.78 -0.82 7.48
N LYS A 210 -14.60 -0.09 6.73
CA LYS A 210 -15.32 -0.63 5.58
C LYS A 210 -14.63 -0.31 4.27
N ARG A 211 -13.69 0.63 4.28
CA ARG A 211 -12.96 1.12 3.11
C ARG A 211 -11.50 1.37 3.46
N VAL A 212 -10.65 1.36 2.44
CA VAL A 212 -9.28 1.88 2.49
C VAL A 212 -9.13 2.92 1.40
N LEU A 213 -8.94 4.18 1.80
CA LEU A 213 -8.59 5.28 0.91
C LEU A 213 -7.13 5.14 0.50
N SER A 214 -6.86 4.96 -0.78
CA SER A 214 -5.52 5.16 -1.32
C SER A 214 -5.36 6.60 -1.76
N VAL A 215 -4.23 7.20 -1.36
CA VAL A 215 -3.83 8.54 -1.79
C VAL A 215 -2.52 8.39 -2.54
N LYS A 216 -2.49 8.87 -3.78
CA LYS A 216 -1.30 8.83 -4.62
C LYS A 216 -0.88 10.20 -5.07
N GLY A 217 0.43 10.41 -5.15
CA GLY A 217 1.02 11.67 -5.57
C GLY A 217 1.15 11.79 -7.08
N ARG A 218 1.63 12.96 -7.51
CA ARG A 218 1.78 13.34 -8.92
C ARG A 218 2.56 12.32 -9.73
N THR A 219 3.57 11.67 -9.15
CA THR A 219 4.40 10.71 -9.87
C THR A 219 4.00 9.25 -9.61
N GLY A 220 2.85 9.05 -8.96
CA GLY A 220 2.34 7.74 -8.58
C GLY A 220 2.89 7.22 -7.26
N ALA A 221 3.56 8.05 -6.45
CA ALA A 221 3.95 7.73 -5.08
C ALA A 221 2.73 7.28 -4.28
N VAL A 222 2.88 6.28 -3.40
CA VAL A 222 1.81 5.89 -2.47
C VAL A 222 1.97 6.73 -1.20
N LEU A 223 1.21 7.81 -1.10
CA LEU A 223 1.30 8.79 -0.02
C LEU A 223 0.61 8.29 1.25
N ALA A 224 -0.53 7.61 1.09
CA ALA A 224 -1.25 7.01 2.20
C ALA A 224 -2.16 5.85 1.76
N MET A 225 -2.41 4.94 2.70
CA MET A 225 -3.47 3.94 2.63
C MET A 225 -4.24 3.94 3.94
N ILE A 226 -5.37 4.66 3.95
CA ILE A 226 -6.06 5.07 5.17
C ILE A 226 -7.33 4.24 5.33
N PRO A 227 -7.44 3.39 6.37
CA PRO A 227 -8.68 2.69 6.66
C PRO A 227 -9.77 3.65 7.17
N MET A 228 -10.97 3.56 6.61
CA MET A 228 -12.10 4.45 6.87
C MET A 228 -13.42 3.69 7.01
N SER A 229 -14.40 4.32 7.67
CA SER A 229 -15.74 3.77 7.88
C SER A 229 -16.68 3.98 6.68
N ALA A 230 -16.49 5.05 5.93
CA ALA A 230 -17.30 5.40 4.77
C ALA A 230 -16.50 6.26 3.77
N GLU A 231 -17.09 6.50 2.61
CA GLU A 231 -16.53 7.33 1.52
C GLU A 231 -17.33 8.65 1.38
N THR A 232 -17.93 9.11 2.47
CA THR A 232 -18.57 10.43 2.47
C THR A 232 -17.48 11.50 2.47
N SER A 233 -17.80 12.65 1.88
CA SER A 233 -16.87 13.78 1.76
C SER A 233 -16.27 14.21 3.11
N GLU A 234 -17.05 14.13 4.18
CA GLU A 234 -16.69 14.47 5.55
C GLU A 234 -15.65 13.48 6.10
N VAL A 235 -15.88 12.17 5.89
CA VAL A 235 -14.96 11.11 6.34
C VAL A 235 -13.65 11.15 5.55
N VAL A 236 -13.71 11.37 4.23
CA VAL A 236 -12.53 11.52 3.37
C VAL A 236 -11.71 12.73 3.80
N THR A 237 -12.36 13.89 4.02
CA THR A 237 -11.68 15.13 4.46
C THR A 237 -11.02 14.92 5.82
N LYS A 238 -11.71 14.31 6.78
CA LYS A 238 -11.12 13.99 8.09
C LYS A 238 -9.91 13.06 7.93
N ALA A 239 -10.05 12.00 7.15
CA ALA A 239 -8.98 11.02 6.93
C ALA A 239 -7.72 11.67 6.33
N LEU A 240 -7.87 12.53 5.32
CA LEU A 240 -6.77 13.30 4.74
C LEU A 240 -6.17 14.28 5.75
N SER A 241 -7.01 14.97 6.53
CA SER A 241 -6.55 15.90 7.56
C SER A 241 -5.69 15.21 8.62
N ASP A 242 -6.11 14.04 9.10
CA ASP A 242 -5.40 13.31 10.15
C ASP A 242 -4.08 12.68 9.67
N ASN A 243 -3.90 12.47 8.36
CA ASN A 243 -2.80 11.68 7.81
C ASN A 243 -1.81 12.47 6.92
N MET A 244 -2.04 13.76 6.70
CA MET A 244 -1.15 14.62 5.92
C MET A 244 -0.51 15.68 6.80
N SER A 245 0.78 15.97 6.55
CA SER A 245 1.49 17.07 7.20
C SER A 245 0.90 18.42 6.77
N VAL A 246 1.22 19.47 7.53
CA VAL A 246 0.85 20.85 7.17
C VAL A 246 1.46 21.25 5.83
N ILE A 247 2.72 20.88 5.59
CA ILE A 247 3.43 21.19 4.33
C ILE A 247 2.75 20.49 3.15
N ALA A 248 2.44 19.21 3.28
CA ALA A 248 1.72 18.46 2.26
C ALA A 248 0.35 19.10 1.93
N LYS A 249 -0.41 19.51 2.96
CA LYS A 249 -1.71 20.19 2.77
C LYS A 249 -1.57 21.51 2.01
N GLN A 250 -0.51 22.28 2.29
CA GLN A 250 -0.22 23.55 1.61
C GLN A 250 0.21 23.38 0.14
N GLN A 251 0.50 22.15 -0.31
CA GLN A 251 0.89 21.88 -1.70
C GLN A 251 -0.28 21.46 -2.57
N VAL A 252 -1.32 20.82 -2.02
CA VAL A 252 -2.40 20.21 -2.81
C VAL A 252 -3.19 21.26 -3.59
N LYS A 253 -2.99 21.31 -4.91
CA LYS A 253 -3.73 22.16 -5.84
C LYS A 253 -4.82 21.40 -6.59
N PHE A 254 -4.57 20.13 -6.88
CA PHE A 254 -5.43 19.33 -7.75
C PHE A 254 -5.72 17.97 -7.12
N VAL A 255 -6.98 17.54 -7.19
CA VAL A 255 -7.41 16.23 -6.69
C VAL A 255 -8.17 15.47 -7.79
N PHE A 256 -7.69 14.28 -8.12
CA PHE A 256 -8.36 13.35 -9.04
C PHE A 256 -9.17 12.33 -8.25
N CYS A 257 -10.45 12.13 -8.60
CA CYS A 257 -11.32 11.14 -7.96
C CYS A 257 -12.42 10.63 -8.90
N ASP A 258 -13.09 9.55 -8.52
CA ASP A 258 -14.20 8.93 -9.26
C ASP A 258 -15.54 9.67 -9.08
N ASN A 259 -15.65 10.52 -8.07
CA ASN A 259 -16.87 11.23 -7.71
C ASN A 259 -16.63 12.71 -7.38
N ALA A 260 -15.98 13.41 -8.31
CA ALA A 260 -15.81 14.86 -8.24
C ALA A 260 -17.18 15.56 -8.10
N SER A 261 -17.30 16.43 -7.10
CA SER A 261 -18.55 17.13 -6.80
C SER A 261 -18.29 18.46 -6.07
N PRO A 262 -19.22 19.43 -6.16
CA PRO A 262 -19.09 20.70 -5.45
C PRO A 262 -18.99 20.49 -3.93
N LYS A 263 -19.76 19.52 -3.40
CA LYS A 263 -19.73 19.15 -1.98
C LYS A 263 -18.35 18.66 -1.53
N LEU A 264 -17.73 17.77 -2.32
CA LEU A 264 -16.38 17.26 -2.01
C LEU A 264 -15.34 18.39 -2.10
N LEU A 265 -15.41 19.23 -3.13
CA LEU A 265 -14.51 20.37 -3.29
C LEU A 265 -14.59 21.31 -2.08
N THR A 266 -15.81 21.65 -1.65
CA THR A 266 -16.05 22.51 -0.49
C THR A 266 -15.41 21.94 0.77
N HIS A 267 -15.61 20.65 1.06
CA HIS A 267 -15.00 20.04 2.24
C HIS A 267 -13.48 19.95 2.14
N LEU A 268 -12.92 19.57 0.99
CA LEU A 268 -11.46 19.50 0.82
C LEU A 268 -10.79 20.89 0.91
N SER A 269 -11.47 21.94 0.46
CA SER A 269 -10.98 23.32 0.56
C SER A 269 -10.79 23.78 2.02
N THR A 270 -11.47 23.14 2.99
CA THR A 270 -11.27 23.44 4.42
C THR A 270 -9.91 22.99 4.96
N ILE A 271 -9.26 22.03 4.28
CA ILE A 271 -7.97 21.46 4.72
C ILE A 271 -6.82 21.75 3.75
N PHE A 272 -7.12 22.08 2.49
CA PHE A 272 -6.16 22.39 1.45
C PHE A 272 -6.29 23.86 1.03
N PRO A 273 -5.46 24.76 1.57
CA PRO A 273 -5.63 26.21 1.40
C PRO A 273 -5.39 26.70 -0.03
N VAL A 274 -4.71 25.92 -0.87
CA VAL A 274 -4.39 26.26 -2.27
C VAL A 274 -5.09 25.35 -3.26
N LEU A 275 -6.14 24.63 -2.83
CA LEU A 275 -6.91 23.74 -3.71
C LEU A 275 -7.61 24.57 -4.78
N GLU A 276 -7.28 24.30 -6.04
CA GLU A 276 -7.84 25.03 -7.19
C GLU A 276 -9.08 24.29 -7.74
N THR A 277 -9.02 22.95 -7.88
CA THR A 277 -10.15 22.18 -8.41
C THR A 277 -10.05 20.66 -8.17
N LEU A 278 -11.12 19.94 -8.55
CA LEU A 278 -11.16 18.49 -8.68
C LEU A 278 -11.21 18.07 -10.16
N ALA A 279 -10.83 16.83 -10.44
CA ALA A 279 -10.99 16.22 -11.77
C ALA A 279 -11.58 14.81 -11.67
N LEU A 280 -12.56 14.54 -12.54
CA LEU A 280 -13.24 13.24 -12.59
C LEU A 280 -12.38 12.22 -13.34
N ASP A 281 -12.26 11.00 -12.81
CA ASP A 281 -11.48 9.93 -13.45
C ASP A 281 -12.08 9.50 -14.82
N PRO A 282 -11.34 9.65 -15.93
CA PRO A 282 -11.82 9.20 -17.23
C PRO A 282 -11.74 7.66 -17.41
N VAL A 283 -11.09 6.92 -16.51
CA VAL A 283 -10.87 5.47 -16.67
C VAL A 283 -12.03 4.63 -16.13
N HIS A 284 -12.78 5.14 -15.15
CA HIS A 284 -13.89 4.42 -14.53
C HIS A 284 -15.03 4.09 -15.52
N LEU A 285 -15.34 4.99 -16.45
CA LEU A 285 -16.42 4.78 -17.43
C LEU A 285 -16.15 3.58 -18.37
N PRO A 286 -14.95 3.43 -18.97
CA PRO A 286 -14.55 2.21 -19.66
C PRO A 286 -14.60 0.94 -18.80
N ILE A 287 -14.22 1.03 -17.52
CA ILE A 287 -14.26 -0.13 -16.61
C ILE A 287 -15.71 -0.61 -16.40
N VAL A 288 -16.64 0.32 -16.17
CA VAL A 288 -18.07 0.01 -16.04
C VAL A 288 -18.64 -0.59 -17.32
N TYR A 289 -18.23 -0.08 -18.49
CA TYR A 289 -18.58 -0.68 -19.78
C TYR A 289 -18.07 -2.13 -19.86
N GLU A 290 -16.80 -2.37 -19.53
CA GLU A 290 -16.23 -3.72 -19.60
C GLU A 290 -16.89 -4.70 -18.63
N TYR A 291 -17.44 -4.22 -17.51
CA TYR A 291 -18.22 -5.08 -16.61
C TYR A 291 -19.50 -5.60 -17.26
N SER A 292 -20.15 -4.82 -18.12
CA SER A 292 -21.29 -5.31 -18.92
C SER A 292 -20.87 -6.26 -20.03
N THR A 293 -19.56 -6.42 -20.28
CA THR A 293 -18.98 -7.33 -21.27
C THR A 293 -18.08 -8.40 -20.66
N TRP A 294 -18.39 -8.88 -19.44
CA TRP A 294 -17.66 -9.97 -18.77
C TRP A 294 -16.16 -9.65 -18.60
N ARG A 295 -15.83 -8.36 -18.42
CA ARG A 295 -14.48 -7.81 -18.31
C ARG A 295 -13.64 -8.01 -19.57
N LYS A 296 -14.27 -8.16 -20.74
CA LYS A 296 -13.59 -8.29 -22.04
C LYS A 296 -13.47 -6.93 -22.72
N ARG A 297 -12.29 -6.68 -23.28
CA ARG A 297 -12.05 -5.56 -24.21
C ARG A 297 -12.70 -5.87 -25.57
N THR A 298 -13.90 -5.36 -25.77
CA THR A 298 -14.64 -5.40 -27.04
C THR A 298 -14.26 -4.22 -27.94
N PRO A 299 -14.56 -4.25 -29.25
CA PRO A 299 -14.37 -3.10 -30.13
C PRO A 299 -15.00 -1.80 -29.60
N GLY A 300 -16.23 -1.86 -29.08
CA GLY A 300 -16.88 -0.69 -28.47
C GLY A 300 -16.15 -0.18 -27.24
N SER A 301 -15.68 -1.07 -26.35
CA SER A 301 -14.90 -0.65 -25.17
C SER A 301 -13.53 -0.05 -25.56
N ILE A 302 -12.89 -0.55 -26.62
CA ILE A 302 -11.63 0.00 -27.13
C ILE A 302 -11.88 1.41 -27.67
N PHE A 303 -12.96 1.61 -28.42
CA PHE A 303 -13.34 2.93 -28.91
C PHE A 303 -13.64 3.89 -27.75
N LEU A 304 -14.36 3.44 -26.71
CA LEU A 304 -14.57 4.24 -25.50
C LEU A 304 -13.26 4.60 -24.81
N ARG A 305 -12.32 3.66 -24.69
CA ARG A 305 -11.00 3.95 -24.11
C ARG A 305 -10.25 5.00 -24.90
N THR A 306 -10.32 4.99 -26.24
CA THR A 306 -9.74 6.03 -27.09
C THR A 306 -10.40 7.39 -26.82
N ILE A 307 -11.73 7.45 -26.77
CA ILE A 307 -12.50 8.67 -26.44
C ILE A 307 -12.06 9.23 -25.08
N MET A 308 -11.98 8.38 -24.06
CA MET A 308 -11.69 8.79 -22.69
C MET A 308 -10.20 9.11 -22.48
N ALA A 309 -9.29 8.49 -23.25
CA ALA A 309 -7.86 8.78 -23.15
C ALA A 309 -7.52 10.22 -23.54
N LYS A 310 -8.34 10.86 -24.38
CA LYS A 310 -8.15 12.25 -24.83
C LYS A 310 -8.21 13.26 -23.67
N PHE A 311 -8.96 12.98 -22.59
CA PHE A 311 -8.94 13.81 -21.37
C PHE A 311 -7.58 13.86 -20.67
N ASN A 312 -6.70 12.91 -20.97
CA ASN A 312 -5.36 12.86 -20.42
C ASN A 312 -4.28 13.39 -21.36
N LYS A 313 -4.66 13.93 -22.52
CA LYS A 313 -3.72 14.45 -23.51
C LYS A 313 -3.43 15.93 -23.26
N ARG A 314 -2.25 16.34 -23.71
CA ARG A 314 -1.74 17.71 -23.62
C ARG A 314 -1.35 18.14 -25.02
N ASP A 315 -1.86 19.29 -25.44
CA ASP A 315 -1.44 20.00 -26.63
C ASP A 315 -0.29 20.94 -26.23
N ASN A 316 0.92 20.62 -26.68
CA ASN A 316 2.12 21.42 -26.37
C ASN A 316 2.18 22.75 -27.12
N THR A 317 1.25 23.00 -28.07
CA THR A 317 1.18 24.24 -28.84
C THR A 317 0.26 25.29 -28.18
N ARG A 318 -0.55 24.89 -27.20
CA ARG A 318 -1.51 25.76 -26.51
C ARG A 318 -1.11 26.01 -25.06
N THR A 319 -1.38 27.22 -24.58
CA THR A 319 -1.16 27.61 -23.18
C THR A 319 -2.37 27.27 -22.33
N ALA A 320 -2.20 27.28 -20.99
CA ALA A 320 -3.29 27.06 -20.04
C ALA A 320 -4.52 27.95 -20.30
N ASN A 321 -4.30 29.21 -20.69
CA ASN A 321 -5.36 30.19 -20.98
C ASN A 321 -6.27 29.76 -22.15
N SER A 322 -5.83 28.84 -23.01
CA SER A 322 -6.63 28.35 -24.13
C SER A 322 -7.74 27.38 -23.71
N TRP A 323 -7.76 26.95 -22.44
CA TRP A 323 -8.63 25.88 -21.91
C TRP A 323 -9.74 26.37 -20.98
N GLY A 324 -9.80 27.69 -20.77
CA GLY A 324 -10.77 28.33 -19.86
C GLY A 324 -10.44 28.13 -18.37
N PRO A 325 -11.26 28.71 -17.49
CA PRO A 325 -11.10 28.56 -16.04
C PRO A 325 -11.42 27.12 -15.59
N PHE A 326 -10.93 26.75 -14.41
CA PHE A 326 -11.33 25.49 -13.78
C PHE A 326 -12.81 25.50 -13.42
N TYR A 327 -13.49 24.39 -13.69
CA TYR A 327 -14.84 24.19 -13.22
C TYR A 327 -14.83 23.85 -11.73
N CYS A 328 -15.64 24.56 -10.94
CA CYS A 328 -15.75 24.38 -9.49
C CYS A 328 -17.15 23.97 -9.03
N GLY A 329 -18.00 23.52 -9.96
CA GLY A 329 -19.35 23.06 -9.63
C GLY A 329 -20.46 24.08 -9.81
N ASP A 330 -20.25 25.11 -10.66
CA ASP A 330 -21.30 26.07 -10.95
C ASP A 330 -22.49 25.38 -11.66
N SER A 331 -23.70 25.76 -11.25
CA SER A 331 -24.96 25.19 -11.73
C SER A 331 -25.56 25.97 -12.90
N THR A 332 -24.97 27.10 -13.28
CA THR A 332 -25.45 27.92 -14.40
C THR A 332 -25.09 27.34 -15.76
N ASP A 333 -24.07 26.49 -15.84
CA ASP A 333 -23.63 25.88 -17.09
C ASP A 333 -24.70 24.95 -17.64
N LYS A 334 -25.01 25.14 -18.92
CA LYS A 334 -25.99 24.34 -19.66
C LYS A 334 -25.38 23.94 -20.99
N LEU A 335 -25.72 22.73 -21.42
CA LEU A 335 -25.45 22.33 -22.79
C LEU A 335 -26.15 23.29 -23.73
N ASP A 336 -25.47 23.70 -24.79
CA ASP A 336 -26.10 24.46 -25.84
C ASP A 336 -27.12 23.59 -26.62
N LYS A 337 -27.79 24.18 -27.61
CA LYS A 337 -28.79 23.48 -28.41
C LYS A 337 -28.19 22.30 -29.20
N ALA A 338 -26.99 22.47 -29.77
CA ALA A 338 -26.35 21.45 -30.59
C ALA A 338 -25.84 20.27 -29.75
N GLU A 339 -25.20 20.57 -28.62
CA GLU A 339 -24.77 19.62 -27.60
C GLU A 339 -25.95 18.83 -27.03
N SER A 340 -27.06 19.52 -26.72
CA SER A 340 -28.29 18.88 -26.24
C SER A 340 -28.86 17.90 -27.27
N ILE A 341 -28.87 18.29 -28.56
CA ILE A 341 -29.30 17.40 -29.65
C ILE A 341 -28.39 16.17 -29.75
N MET A 342 -27.07 16.35 -29.70
CA MET A 342 -26.12 15.23 -29.77
C MET A 342 -26.22 14.31 -28.56
N ARG A 343 -26.41 14.88 -27.37
CA ARG A 343 -26.66 14.10 -26.16
C ARG A 343 -27.95 13.29 -26.29
N GLN A 344 -29.02 13.86 -26.84
CA GLN A 344 -30.25 13.13 -27.07
C GLN A 344 -30.06 11.95 -28.04
N LYS A 345 -29.21 12.10 -29.07
CA LYS A 345 -28.86 10.99 -29.97
C LYS A 345 -28.19 9.80 -29.27
N ILE A 346 -27.52 10.01 -28.14
CA ILE A 346 -26.99 8.91 -27.29
C ILE A 346 -28.16 8.10 -26.72
N LEU A 347 -29.21 8.76 -26.23
CA LEU A 347 -30.36 8.09 -25.63
C LEU A 347 -31.20 7.36 -26.68
N ASP A 348 -31.46 8.04 -27.80
CA ASP A 348 -32.28 7.52 -28.89
C ASP A 348 -31.53 6.48 -29.74
N ARG A 349 -30.19 6.45 -29.64
CA ARG A 349 -29.29 5.64 -30.47
C ARG A 349 -29.48 5.92 -31.97
N SER A 350 -29.73 7.19 -32.30
CA SER A 350 -30.27 7.63 -33.60
C SER A 350 -29.25 8.29 -34.52
N MET A 351 -27.96 8.28 -34.19
CA MET A 351 -26.92 8.73 -35.13
C MET A 351 -26.79 7.74 -36.29
N SER A 352 -26.68 8.24 -37.53
CA SER A 352 -26.53 7.38 -38.70
C SER A 352 -25.18 6.67 -38.69
N SER A 353 -25.16 5.40 -39.11
CA SER A 353 -23.94 4.59 -39.16
C SER A 353 -22.84 5.23 -40.01
N THR A 354 -23.20 5.88 -41.12
CA THR A 354 -22.24 6.61 -41.97
C THR A 354 -21.53 7.71 -41.19
N ARG A 355 -22.28 8.57 -40.48
CA ARG A 355 -21.70 9.65 -39.67
C ARG A 355 -20.86 9.09 -38.52
N ALA A 356 -21.37 8.06 -37.84
CA ALA A 356 -20.69 7.44 -36.72
C ALA A 356 -19.34 6.82 -37.13
N THR A 357 -19.28 6.13 -38.26
CA THR A 357 -18.03 5.58 -38.84
C THR A 357 -17.06 6.70 -39.21
N THR A 358 -17.54 7.80 -39.81
CA THR A 358 -16.68 8.95 -40.11
C THR A 358 -16.05 9.52 -38.84
N ILE A 359 -16.83 9.69 -37.77
CA ILE A 359 -16.33 10.18 -36.47
C ILE A 359 -15.29 9.21 -35.90
N GLN A 360 -15.58 7.91 -35.89
CA GLN A 360 -14.65 6.90 -35.38
C GLN A 360 -13.31 6.91 -36.14
N ASN A 361 -13.35 6.97 -37.47
CA ASN A 361 -12.15 6.98 -38.31
C ASN A 361 -11.34 8.27 -38.20
N ALA A 362 -12.01 9.41 -37.94
CA ALA A 362 -11.36 10.70 -37.76
C ALA A 362 -10.79 10.91 -36.34
N LEU A 363 -11.16 10.06 -35.37
CA LEU A 363 -10.80 10.26 -33.97
C LEU A 363 -9.29 10.07 -33.73
N LYS A 364 -8.59 11.17 -33.49
CA LYS A 364 -7.18 11.18 -33.08
C LYS A 364 -7.07 11.02 -31.57
N GLY A 365 -6.70 9.81 -31.12
CA GLY A 365 -6.61 9.47 -29.69
C GLY A 365 -5.42 10.09 -28.94
N ASP A 366 -4.45 10.65 -29.65
CA ASP A 366 -3.25 11.30 -29.12
C ASP A 366 -3.44 12.81 -28.85
N GLN A 367 -4.50 13.41 -29.38
CA GLN A 367 -4.85 14.81 -29.16
C GLN A 367 -5.88 14.97 -28.05
N PRO A 368 -5.94 16.11 -27.33
CA PRO A 368 -7.01 16.37 -26.37
C PRO A 368 -8.37 16.62 -27.03
N TRP A 369 -9.41 16.78 -26.23
CA TRP A 369 -10.71 17.30 -26.68
C TRP A 369 -10.66 18.82 -26.74
N TYR A 370 -11.06 19.45 -27.84
CA TYR A 370 -11.09 20.91 -27.93
C TYR A 370 -12.47 21.50 -27.65
N THR A 371 -13.53 20.70 -27.82
CA THR A 371 -14.91 21.13 -27.62
C THR A 371 -15.71 20.05 -26.91
N ILE A 372 -16.74 20.46 -26.17
CA ILE A 372 -17.68 19.57 -25.50
C ILE A 372 -18.50 18.78 -26.53
N ILE A 373 -18.95 19.44 -27.60
CA ILE A 373 -19.74 18.80 -28.65
C ILE A 373 -19.00 17.63 -29.32
N ASP A 374 -17.69 17.74 -29.59
CA ASP A 374 -16.91 16.65 -30.19
C ASP A 374 -16.88 15.40 -29.31
N TYR A 375 -16.81 15.59 -27.98
CA TYR A 375 -16.87 14.50 -27.01
C TYR A 375 -18.26 13.83 -27.04
N ILE A 376 -19.34 14.62 -26.98
CA ILE A 376 -20.71 14.11 -26.99
C ILE A 376 -21.01 13.40 -28.31
N GLU A 377 -20.58 13.96 -29.45
CA GLU A 377 -20.71 13.34 -30.76
C GLU A 377 -20.01 11.99 -30.82
N SER A 378 -18.82 11.87 -30.22
CA SER A 378 -18.06 10.63 -30.20
C SER A 378 -18.75 9.54 -29.36
N LEU A 379 -19.41 9.91 -28.25
CA LEU A 379 -20.25 8.98 -27.49
C LEU A 379 -21.49 8.54 -28.27
N ALA A 380 -22.13 9.47 -28.99
CA ALA A 380 -23.28 9.15 -29.84
C ALA A 380 -22.88 8.21 -30.99
N ALA A 381 -21.71 8.42 -31.59
CA ALA A 381 -21.13 7.53 -32.60
C ALA A 381 -20.88 6.13 -32.04
N LEU A 382 -20.30 6.04 -30.84
CA LEU A 382 -20.05 4.75 -30.18
C LEU A 382 -21.35 3.97 -29.99
N VAL A 383 -22.38 4.63 -29.48
CA VAL A 383 -23.66 4.01 -29.20
C VAL A 383 -24.38 3.55 -30.48
N ALA A 384 -24.21 4.26 -31.59
CA ALA A 384 -24.75 3.87 -32.89
C ALA A 384 -23.99 2.69 -33.53
N LEU A 385 -22.66 2.62 -33.38
CA LEU A 385 -21.83 1.57 -33.99
C LEU A 385 -21.90 0.24 -33.25
N TYR A 386 -22.11 0.26 -31.93
CA TYR A 386 -22.06 -0.94 -31.08
C TYR A 386 -23.37 -1.21 -30.32
N PRO A 387 -24.54 -1.27 -30.99
CA PRO A 387 -25.84 -1.36 -30.34
C PRO A 387 -26.01 -2.61 -29.47
N SER A 388 -25.41 -3.74 -29.86
CA SER A 388 -25.47 -5.01 -29.13
C SER A 388 -24.65 -5.00 -27.82
N GLU A 389 -23.66 -4.12 -27.72
CA GLU A 389 -22.85 -3.96 -26.52
C GLU A 389 -23.50 -2.94 -25.58
N VAL A 390 -23.91 -1.78 -26.10
CA VAL A 390 -24.39 -0.67 -25.28
C VAL A 390 -25.80 -0.89 -24.71
N THR A 391 -26.56 -1.85 -25.23
CA THR A 391 -27.85 -2.27 -24.68
C THR A 391 -27.74 -3.20 -23.47
N ARG A 392 -26.54 -3.74 -23.20
CA ARG A 392 -26.27 -4.60 -22.04
C ARG A 392 -26.35 -3.81 -20.74
N ILE A 393 -26.72 -4.51 -19.67
CA ILE A 393 -26.79 -3.94 -18.33
C ILE A 393 -25.42 -4.03 -17.68
N ALA A 394 -24.89 -2.90 -17.22
CA ALA A 394 -23.67 -2.88 -16.43
C ALA A 394 -23.98 -3.25 -14.97
N PRO A 395 -23.30 -4.28 -14.40
CA PRO A 395 -23.48 -4.64 -13.01
C PRO A 395 -22.89 -3.55 -12.11
N GLY A 396 -23.52 -3.31 -10.97
CA GLY A 396 -23.23 -2.16 -10.10
C GLY A 396 -24.29 -1.06 -10.28
N PRO A 397 -24.19 -0.21 -11.33
CA PRO A 397 -25.21 0.80 -11.62
C PRO A 397 -26.59 0.22 -11.99
N ASN A 398 -26.64 -1.05 -12.45
CA ASN A 398 -27.84 -1.74 -12.91
C ASN A 398 -28.62 -0.96 -13.98
N LYS A 399 -27.88 -0.39 -14.94
CA LYS A 399 -28.40 0.40 -16.07
C LYS A 399 -27.81 -0.09 -17.38
N GLN A 400 -28.53 0.11 -18.47
CA GLN A 400 -28.00 -0.11 -19.81
C GLN A 400 -26.84 0.84 -20.09
N VAL A 401 -25.79 0.36 -20.74
CA VAL A 401 -24.56 1.13 -20.97
C VAL A 401 -24.83 2.45 -21.71
N TYR A 402 -25.71 2.51 -22.72
CA TYR A 402 -26.02 3.78 -23.39
C TYR A 402 -26.62 4.84 -22.44
N ARG A 403 -27.38 4.43 -21.41
CA ARG A 403 -27.90 5.34 -20.37
C ARG A 403 -26.79 5.84 -19.45
N ILE A 404 -25.77 5.02 -19.21
CA ILE A 404 -24.57 5.41 -18.45
C ILE A 404 -23.77 6.43 -19.27
N LEU A 405 -23.56 6.18 -20.57
CA LEU A 405 -22.88 7.12 -21.47
C LEU A 405 -23.65 8.44 -21.60
N TRP A 406 -24.99 8.40 -21.68
CA TRP A 406 -25.83 9.61 -21.66
C TRP A 406 -25.71 10.40 -20.35
N SER A 407 -25.51 9.71 -19.23
CA SER A 407 -25.25 10.34 -17.92
C SER A 407 -23.85 10.92 -17.85
N ALA A 408 -22.85 10.27 -18.46
CA ALA A 408 -21.49 10.81 -18.59
C ALA A 408 -21.43 12.05 -19.48
N ALA A 409 -22.36 12.19 -20.42
CA ALA A 409 -22.53 13.37 -21.27
C ALA A 409 -23.33 14.52 -20.61
N ALA A 410 -23.61 14.45 -19.30
CA ALA A 410 -24.20 15.59 -18.59
C ALA A 410 -23.16 16.71 -18.39
N ILE A 411 -23.57 17.98 -18.49
CA ILE A 411 -22.65 19.13 -18.48
C ILE A 411 -21.74 19.15 -17.25
N ASP A 412 -22.30 18.90 -16.05
CA ASP A 412 -21.57 18.83 -14.80
C ASP A 412 -20.47 17.76 -14.83
N ARG A 413 -20.79 16.56 -15.33
CA ARG A 413 -19.84 15.44 -15.47
C ARG A 413 -18.75 15.76 -16.49
N ILE A 414 -19.13 16.34 -17.63
CA ILE A 414 -18.20 16.74 -18.69
C ILE A 414 -17.22 17.76 -18.15
N GLU A 415 -17.69 18.80 -17.47
CA GLU A 415 -16.85 19.87 -16.96
C GLU A 415 -15.81 19.37 -15.93
N TRP A 416 -16.21 18.49 -15.00
CA TRP A 416 -15.26 17.81 -14.12
C TRP A 416 -14.25 16.93 -14.88
N MET A 417 -14.62 16.35 -16.02
CA MET A 417 -13.69 15.61 -16.87
C MET A 417 -12.75 16.55 -17.64
N PHE A 418 -13.25 17.68 -18.15
CA PHE A 418 -12.45 18.71 -18.82
C PHE A 418 -11.40 19.33 -17.90
N ASN A 419 -11.65 19.39 -16.59
CA ASN A 419 -10.63 19.77 -15.61
C ASN A 419 -9.36 18.92 -15.71
N ASN A 420 -9.41 17.63 -16.11
CA ASN A 420 -8.20 16.83 -16.35
C ASN A 420 -7.27 17.50 -17.38
N MET A 421 -7.85 18.01 -18.48
CA MET A 421 -7.09 18.69 -19.52
C MET A 421 -6.61 20.05 -19.02
N ARG A 422 -7.48 20.84 -18.38
CA ARG A 422 -7.11 22.15 -17.82
C ARG A 422 -5.91 22.03 -16.87
N ILE A 423 -5.94 21.04 -15.96
CA ILE A 423 -4.84 20.77 -15.02
C ILE A 423 -3.55 20.40 -15.75
N ARG A 424 -3.62 19.51 -16.76
CA ARG A 424 -2.42 19.12 -17.52
C ARG A 424 -1.80 20.28 -18.31
N HIS A 425 -2.59 21.27 -18.71
CA HIS A 425 -2.09 22.46 -19.41
C HIS A 425 -1.64 23.58 -18.44
N SER A 426 -2.13 23.59 -17.19
CA SER A 426 -1.63 24.51 -16.14
C SER A 426 -0.31 24.04 -15.53
N MET A 427 -0.02 22.74 -15.58
CA MET A 427 1.24 22.16 -15.10
C MET A 427 2.36 22.21 -16.14
N ALA A 428 3.61 22.19 -15.67
CA ALA A 428 4.77 22.10 -16.55
C ALA A 428 4.82 20.74 -17.27
N ALA A 429 5.37 20.71 -18.48
CA ALA A 429 5.43 19.49 -19.30
C ALA A 429 6.15 18.34 -18.56
N SER A 430 7.26 18.66 -17.90
CA SER A 430 8.05 17.73 -17.08
C SER A 430 7.25 17.15 -15.92
N GLU A 431 6.31 17.92 -15.38
CA GLU A 431 5.47 17.48 -14.27
C GLU A 431 4.36 16.52 -14.69
N CYS A 432 3.86 16.69 -15.91
CA CYS A 432 2.83 15.83 -16.50
C CYS A 432 3.35 14.47 -16.96
N THR A 433 4.65 14.33 -17.23
CA THR A 433 5.25 13.08 -17.77
C THR A 433 4.94 11.85 -16.92
N LEU A 434 4.90 12.01 -15.60
CA LEU A 434 4.63 10.94 -14.65
C LEU A 434 3.25 11.05 -14.00
N LEU A 435 2.45 12.04 -14.41
CA LEU A 435 1.10 12.26 -13.90
C LEU A 435 0.17 11.13 -14.36
N PRO A 436 -0.36 10.31 -13.43
CA PRO A 436 -1.24 9.21 -13.79
C PRO A 436 -2.52 9.70 -14.45
N SER A 437 -3.20 8.81 -15.16
CA SER A 437 -4.53 9.07 -15.72
C SER A 437 -5.59 8.90 -14.64
N GLY A 438 -6.07 10.01 -14.07
CA GLY A 438 -7.11 10.00 -13.03
C GLY A 438 -6.75 9.06 -11.87
N THR A 439 -7.65 8.14 -11.53
CA THR A 439 -7.47 7.16 -10.45
C THR A 439 -6.93 5.80 -10.93
N ALA A 440 -6.54 5.67 -12.20
CA ALA A 440 -6.02 4.39 -12.74
C ALA A 440 -4.82 3.83 -11.95
N SER A 441 -3.99 4.71 -11.39
CA SER A 441 -2.87 4.30 -10.55
C SER A 441 -3.29 3.80 -9.16
N ASN A 442 -4.46 4.23 -8.67
CA ASN A 442 -5.10 3.73 -7.46
C ASN A 442 -5.72 2.36 -7.71
N GLU A 443 -6.41 2.17 -8.83
CA GLU A 443 -6.97 0.87 -9.26
C GLU A 443 -5.88 -0.21 -9.37
N ALA A 444 -4.73 0.14 -9.96
CA ALA A 444 -3.56 -0.75 -10.00
C ALA A 444 -3.06 -1.13 -8.60
N LEU A 445 -3.03 -0.16 -7.67
CA LEU A 445 -2.67 -0.41 -6.28
C LEU A 445 -3.71 -1.30 -5.58
N HIS A 446 -5.00 -1.07 -5.81
CA HIS A 446 -6.07 -1.91 -5.26
C HIS A 446 -5.99 -3.35 -5.77
N ALA A 447 -5.65 -3.57 -7.04
CA ALA A 447 -5.41 -4.90 -7.58
C ALA A 447 -4.23 -5.60 -6.88
N GLU A 448 -3.16 -4.87 -6.58
CA GLU A 448 -2.03 -5.36 -5.81
C GLU A 448 -2.42 -5.69 -4.35
N LEU A 449 -3.14 -4.79 -3.68
CA LEU A 449 -3.67 -5.03 -2.33
C LEU A 449 -4.52 -6.29 -2.30
N ASN A 450 -5.49 -6.41 -3.21
CA ASN A 450 -6.33 -7.60 -3.32
C ASN A 450 -5.52 -8.89 -3.48
N ARG A 451 -4.40 -8.84 -4.22
CA ARG A 451 -3.48 -9.98 -4.35
C ARG A 451 -2.75 -10.28 -3.04
N CYS A 452 -2.30 -9.26 -2.31
CA CYS A 452 -1.63 -9.40 -1.01
C CYS A 452 -2.54 -10.04 0.06
N PHE A 453 -3.84 -9.74 0.02
CA PHE A 453 -4.82 -10.23 0.97
C PHE A 453 -5.61 -11.46 0.49
N ARG A 454 -5.36 -11.98 -0.72
CA ARG A 454 -6.15 -13.07 -1.34
C ARG A 454 -6.26 -14.35 -0.49
N SER A 455 -5.22 -14.67 0.28
CA SER A 455 -5.19 -15.85 1.16
C SER A 455 -5.66 -15.56 2.59
N THR A 456 -6.04 -14.32 2.90
CA THR A 456 -6.48 -13.91 4.25
C THR A 456 -7.98 -14.13 4.37
N GLN A 457 -8.38 -15.20 5.04
CA GLN A 457 -9.80 -15.49 5.31
C GLN A 457 -10.38 -14.55 6.38
N SER A 458 -9.59 -14.27 7.41
CA SER A 458 -9.99 -13.41 8.53
C SER A 458 -8.81 -12.57 9.03
N ILE A 459 -9.09 -11.35 9.49
CA ILE A 459 -8.08 -10.43 10.01
C ILE A 459 -8.66 -9.51 11.09
N HIS A 460 -7.86 -9.16 12.10
CA HIS A 460 -8.24 -8.13 13.08
C HIS A 460 -8.00 -6.72 12.52
N GLN A 461 -8.77 -5.75 13.02
CA GLN A 461 -8.68 -4.35 12.59
C GLN A 461 -7.30 -3.71 12.86
N SER A 462 -6.64 -4.07 13.97
CA SER A 462 -5.26 -3.64 14.26
C SER A 462 -4.27 -4.19 13.24
N THR A 463 -4.39 -5.48 12.89
CA THR A 463 -3.50 -6.13 11.92
C THR A 463 -3.65 -5.56 10.51
N ILE A 464 -4.86 -5.21 10.06
CA ILE A 464 -5.02 -4.56 8.75
C ILE A 464 -4.39 -3.16 8.74
N ARG A 465 -4.54 -2.37 9.81
CA ARG A 465 -3.89 -1.06 9.93
C ARG A 465 -2.38 -1.17 9.83
N LEU A 466 -1.78 -2.08 10.60
CA LEU A 466 -0.34 -2.32 10.57
C LEU A 466 0.14 -2.82 9.20
N LYS A 467 -0.59 -3.75 8.56
CA LYS A 467 -0.27 -4.20 7.20
C LYS A 467 -0.31 -3.06 6.18
N LEU A 468 -1.31 -2.19 6.23
CA LEU A 468 -1.38 -1.04 5.33
C LEU A 468 -0.21 -0.08 5.55
N GLN A 469 0.20 0.15 6.81
CA GLN A 469 1.40 0.94 7.12
C GLN A 469 2.67 0.29 6.55
N ILE A 470 2.85 -1.03 6.71
CA ILE A 470 3.98 -1.79 6.15
C ILE A 470 4.02 -1.64 4.62
N LEU A 471 2.89 -1.85 3.95
CA LEU A 471 2.79 -1.77 2.50
C LEU A 471 3.06 -0.33 2.00
N CYS A 472 2.54 0.67 2.69
CA CYS A 472 2.78 2.07 2.36
C CYS A 472 4.26 2.40 2.51
N PHE A 473 4.89 1.95 3.60
CA PHE A 473 6.31 2.18 3.85
C PHE A 473 7.20 1.48 2.81
N ALA A 474 6.93 0.23 2.46
CA ALA A 474 7.64 -0.48 1.40
C ALA A 474 7.55 0.26 0.04
N LYS A 475 6.37 0.79 -0.28
CA LYS A 475 6.16 1.58 -1.50
C LYS A 475 6.92 2.90 -1.45
N LEU A 476 6.87 3.63 -0.34
CA LEU A 476 7.61 4.87 -0.13
C LEU A 476 9.11 4.65 -0.34
N VAL A 477 9.72 3.68 0.36
CA VAL A 477 11.16 3.35 0.21
C VAL A 477 11.51 3.04 -1.23
N SER A 478 10.72 2.22 -1.91
CA SER A 478 11.01 1.86 -3.31
C SER A 478 10.86 3.04 -4.27
N HIS A 479 9.91 3.95 -4.00
CA HIS A 479 9.60 5.07 -4.85
C HIS A 479 10.65 6.19 -4.71
N THR A 480 10.93 6.66 -3.49
CA THR A 480 11.93 7.72 -3.25
C THR A 480 13.31 7.27 -3.75
N SER A 481 13.68 6.02 -3.51
CA SER A 481 14.96 5.46 -4.00
C SER A 481 15.05 5.41 -5.52
N ALA A 482 13.95 5.16 -6.24
CA ALA A 482 13.95 5.05 -7.69
C ALA A 482 13.79 6.40 -8.41
N MET A 483 12.98 7.29 -7.86
CA MET A 483 12.54 8.50 -8.58
C MET A 483 13.61 9.56 -8.66
N TYR A 484 14.40 9.71 -7.60
CA TYR A 484 15.43 10.74 -7.50
C TYR A 484 16.83 10.22 -7.84
N ARG A 485 16.94 8.98 -8.34
CA ARG A 485 18.21 8.33 -8.70
C ARG A 485 18.10 7.67 -10.09
N PRO A 486 18.56 8.34 -11.17
CA PRO A 486 18.29 7.94 -12.56
C PRO A 486 18.66 6.50 -12.92
N THR A 487 19.76 5.97 -12.38
CA THR A 487 20.22 4.61 -12.64
C THR A 487 19.38 3.53 -11.95
N ILE A 488 18.77 3.85 -10.80
CA ILE A 488 17.94 2.92 -10.03
C ILE A 488 16.54 2.81 -10.63
N LYS A 489 16.06 3.87 -11.27
CA LYS A 489 14.74 3.92 -11.93
C LYS A 489 14.52 2.83 -12.99
N GLN A 490 15.58 2.29 -13.57
CA GLN A 490 15.52 1.24 -14.58
C GLN A 490 15.26 -0.16 -13.98
N MET A 491 15.37 -0.30 -12.66
CA MET A 491 15.20 -1.58 -11.96
C MET A 491 13.73 -1.83 -11.58
N ALA A 492 13.36 -3.11 -11.50
CA ALA A 492 12.07 -3.50 -10.93
C ALA A 492 11.94 -3.02 -9.47
N SER A 493 10.76 -2.51 -9.09
CA SER A 493 10.50 -1.95 -7.75
C SER A 493 10.87 -2.91 -6.60
N SER A 494 10.67 -4.22 -6.76
CA SER A 494 11.09 -5.23 -5.78
C SER A 494 12.61 -5.29 -5.60
N HIS A 495 13.39 -5.11 -6.66
CA HIS A 495 14.86 -5.07 -6.58
C HIS A 495 15.35 -3.77 -5.96
N VAL A 496 14.71 -2.64 -6.30
CA VAL A 496 15.01 -1.34 -5.68
C VAL A 496 14.78 -1.43 -4.16
N LEU A 497 13.64 -1.97 -3.73
CA LEU A 497 13.33 -2.16 -2.33
C LEU A 497 14.37 -3.04 -1.65
N ALA A 498 14.64 -4.23 -2.20
CA ALA A 498 15.60 -5.16 -1.60
C ALA A 498 17.00 -4.53 -1.44
N ARG A 499 17.50 -3.82 -2.45
CA ARG A 499 18.82 -3.16 -2.39
C ARG A 499 18.84 -1.95 -1.45
N SER A 500 17.74 -1.20 -1.37
CA SER A 500 17.61 -0.06 -0.45
C SER A 500 17.67 -0.50 1.01
N LEU A 501 17.27 -1.74 1.31
CA LEU A 501 17.27 -2.31 2.65
C LEU A 501 18.60 -3.01 3.04
N VAL A 502 19.52 -3.24 2.09
CA VAL A 502 20.77 -3.99 2.32
C VAL A 502 21.99 -3.08 2.52
N CYS A 503 21.98 -1.83 2.06
CA CYS A 503 23.12 -0.89 2.12
C CYS A 503 23.51 -0.40 3.54
N GLN A 504 23.24 -1.17 4.59
CA GLN A 504 23.49 -0.80 6.00
C GLN A 504 24.67 -1.55 6.65
N TYR A 505 25.29 -2.53 5.96
CA TYR A 505 26.36 -3.38 6.51
C TYR A 505 27.74 -3.15 5.86
N GLY A 506 28.07 -1.91 5.48
CA GLY A 506 29.42 -1.55 5.06
C GLY A 506 30.29 -1.13 6.25
N PRO A 507 31.59 -1.49 6.31
CA PRO A 507 32.51 -0.87 7.26
C PRO A 507 32.54 0.64 6.99
N GLN A 508 32.61 1.46 8.04
CA GLN A 508 32.73 2.91 7.94
C GLN A 508 33.97 3.27 7.09
N SER A 509 33.80 3.48 5.79
CA SER A 509 34.80 4.15 4.97
C SER A 509 34.47 5.64 4.97
N HIS A 510 35.40 6.41 5.53
CA HIS A 510 35.38 7.86 5.49
C HIS A 510 35.26 8.35 4.04
N GLY A 511 34.30 9.25 3.79
CA GLY A 511 34.38 10.21 2.70
C GLY A 511 33.69 9.84 1.39
N VAL A 512 32.36 9.65 1.38
CA VAL A 512 31.53 10.08 0.23
C VAL A 512 30.19 10.60 0.75
N SER A 513 30.03 11.92 0.76
CA SER A 513 28.76 12.62 0.97
C SER A 513 27.84 12.40 -0.23
N GLY A 514 26.78 11.61 -0.08
CA GLY A 514 25.73 11.51 -1.12
C GLY A 514 24.84 10.27 -1.09
N ALA A 515 25.23 9.19 -0.41
CA ALA A 515 24.33 8.07 -0.14
C ALA A 515 23.64 8.31 1.20
N MET A 516 22.31 8.18 1.26
CA MET A 516 21.59 8.09 2.54
C MET A 516 22.22 6.92 3.32
N SER A 517 23.13 7.24 4.24
CA SER A 517 23.59 6.30 5.25
C SER A 517 22.40 6.04 6.15
N PHE A 518 21.69 4.94 5.90
CA PHE A 518 20.60 4.48 6.75
C PHE A 518 21.18 3.86 8.02
N GLN A 519 21.87 4.66 8.83
CA GLN A 519 22.07 4.29 10.23
C GLN A 519 20.73 4.55 10.91
N LEU A 520 20.11 3.51 11.46
CA LEU A 520 19.15 3.70 12.56
C LEU A 520 19.95 4.37 13.69
N ILE A 521 20.00 5.70 13.69
CA ILE A 521 20.60 6.51 14.76
C ILE A 521 19.57 6.52 15.89
N ALA A 522 20.02 6.02 17.05
CA ALA A 522 19.33 5.90 18.34
C ALA A 522 17.99 5.13 18.35
N ILE A 523 17.99 4.01 19.10
CA ILE A 523 16.75 3.43 19.67
C ILE A 523 16.35 4.30 20.86
#